data_AF-A0A5N9AF66-F1
#
_entry.id   AF-A0A5N9AF66-F1
#
_cell.length_a   1.000
_cell.length_b   1.000
_cell.length_c   1.000
_cell.angle_alpha   90.00
_cell.angle_beta   90.00
_cell.angle_gamma   90.00
#
_symmetry.space_group_name_H-M   'P 1'
#
loop_
_entity.id
_entity.type
_entity.pdbx_description
1 polymer ?
#
loop_
_entity_poly.entity_id
_entity_poly.type
_entity_poly.pdbx_seq_one_letter_code
_entity_poly.pdbx_strand_id
1 'polypeptide(L)'
;MKVNYQTSNGRISVEIEGDSQRDIFAEIARFQEVFEETVCGKCGSENLRFVVRNVDDNLYYELRCMDCGAKLSFGSHKKGGGLFPKRKDGDNWLPDRGWVKWNPKTEKNE
;
A
#
# COMPACT_ATOMS: atom_id res chain seq x y z
N MET A 1 -20.27 12.99 -11.83
CA MET A 1 -20.18 11.61 -12.37
C MET A 1 -19.91 10.66 -11.21
N LYS A 2 -20.33 9.40 -11.34
CA LYS A 2 -20.27 8.40 -10.27
C LYS A 2 -19.92 7.04 -10.84
N VAL A 3 -18.95 6.35 -10.23
CA VAL A 3 -18.52 5.01 -10.63
C VAL A 3 -18.35 4.12 -9.42
N ASN A 4 -18.61 2.83 -9.58
CA ASN A 4 -18.26 1.81 -8.60
C ASN A 4 -16.98 1.11 -9.07
N TYR A 5 -15.94 1.13 -8.24
CA TYR A 5 -14.70 0.41 -8.47
C TYR A 5 -14.59 -0.73 -7.46
N GLN A 6 -14.14 -1.90 -7.93
CA GLN A 6 -13.85 -3.05 -7.09
C GLN A 6 -12.41 -3.47 -7.36
N THR A 7 -11.66 -3.78 -6.29
CA THR A 7 -10.30 -4.32 -6.44
C THR A 7 -10.33 -5.61 -7.25
N SER A 8 -9.24 -5.91 -7.96
CA SER A 8 -9.16 -7.06 -8.86
C SER A 8 -9.39 -8.41 -8.17
N ASN A 9 -9.09 -8.48 -6.87
CA ASN A 9 -9.35 -9.65 -6.01
C ASN A 9 -10.75 -9.64 -5.34
N GLY A 10 -11.59 -8.64 -5.64
CA GLY A 10 -12.95 -8.53 -5.12
C GLY A 10 -13.09 -8.10 -3.65
N ARG A 11 -11.98 -7.88 -2.92
CA ARG A 11 -11.99 -7.66 -1.47
C ARG A 11 -12.52 -6.29 -1.03
N ILE A 12 -12.27 -5.26 -1.82
CA ILE A 12 -12.65 -3.87 -1.46
C ILE A 12 -13.44 -3.29 -2.63
N SER A 13 -14.60 -2.73 -2.30
CA SER A 13 -15.40 -1.93 -3.22
C SER A 13 -15.48 -0.50 -2.71
N VAL A 14 -15.40 0.45 -3.63
CA VAL A 14 -15.50 1.88 -3.34
C VAL A 14 -16.39 2.54 -4.38
N GLU A 15 -17.17 3.51 -3.93
CA GLU A 15 -17.92 4.40 -4.77
C GLU A 15 -17.14 5.70 -4.93
N ILE A 16 -16.87 6.10 -6.18
CA ILE A 16 -16.07 7.27 -6.51
C ILE A 16 -16.93 8.26 -7.27
N GLU A 17 -16.98 9.49 -6.77
CA GLU A 17 -17.68 10.61 -7.38
C GLU A 17 -16.70 11.71 -7.79
N GLY A 18 -17.01 12.40 -8.89
CA GLY A 18 -16.19 13.47 -9.43
C GLY A 18 -16.89 14.18 -10.58
N ASP A 19 -16.56 15.45 -10.81
CA ASP A 19 -17.29 16.29 -11.77
C ASP A 19 -16.93 15.98 -13.23
N SER A 20 -15.73 15.44 -13.46
CA SER A 20 -15.23 15.08 -14.77
C SER A 20 -14.56 13.71 -14.80
N GLN A 21 -14.31 13.19 -16.00
CA GLN A 21 -13.52 11.97 -16.19
C GLN A 21 -12.11 12.10 -15.60
N ARG A 22 -11.53 13.32 -15.59
CA ARG A 22 -10.20 13.59 -15.03
C ARG A 22 -10.20 13.40 -13.51
N ASP A 23 -11.26 13.84 -12.83
CA ASP A 23 -11.39 13.70 -11.38
C ASP A 23 -11.56 12.24 -10.99
N ILE A 24 -12.45 11.53 -11.69
CA ILE A 24 -12.65 10.08 -11.50
C ILE A 24 -11.34 9.31 -11.73
N PHE A 25 -10.59 9.63 -12.79
CA PHE A 25 -9.31 8.98 -13.06
C PHE A 25 -8.30 9.19 -11.92
N ALA A 26 -8.20 10.44 -11.41
CA ALA A 26 -7.29 10.76 -10.31
C ALA A 26 -7.68 10.05 -9.00
N GLU A 27 -8.97 9.95 -8.68
CA GLU A 27 -9.44 9.20 -7.51
C GLU A 27 -9.20 7.69 -7.65
N ILE A 28 -9.49 7.09 -8.81
CA ILE A 28 -9.18 5.67 -9.07
C ILE A 28 -7.68 5.42 -8.94
N ALA A 29 -6.82 6.27 -9.52
CA ALA A 29 -5.38 6.10 -9.44
C ALA A 29 -4.86 6.13 -7.99
N ARG A 30 -5.35 7.07 -7.17
CA ARG A 30 -5.02 7.13 -5.73
C ARG A 30 -5.53 5.91 -4.98
N PHE A 31 -6.72 5.43 -5.30
CA PHE A 31 -7.28 4.23 -4.70
C PHE A 31 -6.42 3.01 -5.06
N GLN A 32 -6.07 2.84 -6.34
CA GLN A 32 -5.26 1.73 -6.83
C GLN A 32 -3.86 1.71 -6.19
N GLU A 33 -3.23 2.87 -6.02
CA GLU A 33 -1.90 2.99 -5.41
C GLU A 33 -1.82 2.38 -4.00
N VAL A 34 -2.92 2.43 -3.24
CA VAL A 34 -2.98 1.95 -1.86
C VAL A 34 -3.65 0.58 -1.74
N PHE A 35 -4.76 0.36 -2.46
CA PHE A 35 -5.66 -0.76 -2.23
C PHE A 35 -5.57 -1.87 -3.29
N GLU A 36 -4.79 -1.67 -4.37
CA GLU A 36 -4.60 -2.68 -5.43
C GLU A 36 -3.30 -3.48 -5.30
N GLU A 37 -2.61 -3.39 -4.15
CA GLU A 37 -1.54 -4.32 -3.82
C GLU A 37 -2.16 -5.66 -3.36
N THR A 38 -2.42 -6.56 -4.31
CA THR A 38 -3.17 -7.80 -4.06
C THR A 38 -2.31 -8.98 -3.63
N VAL A 39 -0.99 -8.93 -3.85
CA VAL A 39 -0.04 -10.00 -3.53
C VAL A 39 1.19 -9.49 -2.81
N CYS A 40 1.78 -10.33 -1.97
CA CYS A 40 3.05 -10.05 -1.33
C CYS A 40 4.18 -10.02 -2.36
N GLY A 41 4.92 -8.90 -2.43
CA GLY A 41 6.06 -8.78 -3.33
C GLY A 41 7.20 -9.78 -3.10
N LYS A 42 7.26 -10.42 -1.91
CA LYS A 42 8.29 -11.42 -1.58
C LYS A 42 7.90 -12.86 -1.88
N CYS A 43 6.69 -13.27 -1.51
CA CYS A 43 6.27 -14.68 -1.60
C CYS A 43 5.05 -14.92 -2.50
N GLY A 44 4.46 -13.87 -3.06
CA GLY A 44 3.28 -13.98 -3.94
C GLY A 44 1.95 -14.27 -3.22
N SER A 45 1.94 -14.42 -1.89
CA SER A 45 0.71 -14.68 -1.13
C SER A 45 -0.29 -13.52 -1.20
N GLU A 46 -1.57 -13.84 -1.35
CA GLU A 46 -2.70 -12.91 -1.27
C GLU A 46 -3.20 -12.67 0.17
N ASN A 47 -2.66 -13.40 1.16
CA ASN A 47 -3.07 -13.31 2.56
C ASN A 47 -2.46 -12.06 3.22
N LEU A 48 -2.97 -10.90 2.83
CA LEU A 48 -2.48 -9.59 3.22
C LEU A 48 -3.41 -8.92 4.24
N ARG A 49 -2.84 -8.15 5.17
CA ARG A 49 -3.59 -7.39 6.17
C ARG A 49 -3.08 -5.98 6.28
N PHE A 50 -3.99 -5.00 6.22
CA PHE A 50 -3.69 -3.61 6.55
C PHE A 50 -3.46 -3.50 8.06
N VAL A 51 -2.35 -2.86 8.43
CA VAL A 51 -1.92 -2.67 9.82
C VAL A 51 -1.54 -1.20 10.00
N VAL A 52 -2.02 -0.62 11.10
CA VAL A 52 -1.59 0.70 11.56
C VAL A 52 -0.86 0.51 12.89
N ARG A 53 0.38 0.98 12.97
CA ARG A 53 1.16 1.02 14.21
C ARG A 53 1.21 2.45 14.72
N ASN A 54 1.04 2.63 16.02
CA ASN A 54 1.27 3.91 16.69
C ASN A 54 2.58 3.78 17.49
N VAL A 55 3.53 4.66 17.24
CA VAL A 55 4.80 4.76 17.99
C VAL A 55 5.04 6.23 18.28
N ASP A 56 5.04 6.61 19.55
CA ASP A 56 5.22 7.99 20.02
C ASP A 56 4.33 8.98 19.25
N ASP A 57 3.03 8.68 19.17
CA ASP A 57 1.99 9.43 18.44
C ASP A 57 2.19 9.52 16.92
N ASN A 58 3.17 8.81 16.37
CA ASN A 58 3.36 8.69 14.93
C ASN A 58 2.65 7.43 14.42
N LEU A 59 1.77 7.62 13.43
CA LEU A 59 1.07 6.54 12.75
C LEU A 59 1.88 6.01 11.56
N TYR A 60 2.10 4.70 11.55
CA TYR A 60 2.78 3.98 10.46
C TYR A 60 1.78 3.03 9.81
N TYR A 61 1.52 3.26 8.53
CA TYR A 61 0.60 2.47 7.72
C TYR A 61 1.38 1.41 6.96
N GLU A 62 0.98 0.14 7.11
CA GLU A 62 1.69 -1.01 6.56
C GLU A 62 0.69 -2.02 5.99
N LEU A 63 1.08 -2.68 4.91
CA LEU A 63 0.44 -3.92 4.46
C LEU A 63 1.33 -5.08 4.86
N ARG A 64 0.78 -6.08 5.56
CA ARG A 64 1.54 -7.21 6.09
C ARG A 64 1.08 -8.51 5.46
N CYS A 65 2.02 -9.32 5.00
CA CYS A 65 1.77 -10.69 4.57
C CYS A 65 1.68 -11.58 5.82
N MET A 66 0.55 -12.27 5.96
CA MET A 66 0.28 -13.13 7.10
C MET A 66 0.98 -14.50 6.99
N ASP A 67 1.45 -14.86 5.79
CA ASP A 67 2.12 -16.16 5.57
C ASP A 67 3.64 -16.07 5.77
N CYS A 68 4.29 -15.06 5.18
CA CYS A 68 5.75 -14.91 5.29
C CYS A 68 6.18 -13.85 6.31
N GLY A 69 5.27 -13.01 6.81
CA GLY A 69 5.57 -11.96 7.78
C GLY A 69 6.22 -10.70 7.20
N ALA A 70 6.47 -10.66 5.88
CA ALA A 70 6.96 -9.47 5.19
C ALA A 70 5.93 -8.34 5.23
N LYS A 71 6.39 -7.11 5.04
CA LYS A 71 5.56 -5.91 5.04
C LYS A 71 5.95 -4.96 3.92
N LEU A 72 4.96 -4.19 3.45
CA LEU A 72 5.12 -3.01 2.63
C LEU A 72 4.72 -1.79 3.47
N SER A 73 5.64 -0.85 3.65
CA SER A 73 5.37 0.39 4.40
C SER A 73 4.85 1.48 3.47
N PHE A 74 3.91 2.28 3.97
CA PHE A 74 3.37 3.44 3.26
C PHE A 74 3.89 4.74 3.89
N GLY A 75 4.21 5.71 3.03
CA GLY A 75 4.39 7.10 3.42
C GLY A 75 3.07 7.84 3.31
N SER A 76 2.96 8.98 3.99
CA SER A 76 1.83 9.91 3.84
C SER A 76 2.28 11.15 3.08
N HIS A 77 1.47 11.61 2.13
CA HIS A 77 1.68 12.91 1.51
C HIS A 77 1.54 14.03 2.54
N LYS A 78 2.37 15.06 2.42
CA LYS A 78 2.33 16.23 3.32
C LYS A 78 0.99 16.98 3.29
N LYS A 79 0.24 16.87 2.19
CA LYS A 79 -1.06 17.50 1.98
C LYS A 79 -2.05 16.46 1.47
N GLY A 80 -3.33 16.61 1.82
CA GLY A 80 -4.42 15.79 1.29
C GLY A 80 -4.56 14.40 1.90
N GLY A 81 -3.73 14.01 2.86
CA GLY A 81 -3.89 12.77 3.64
C GLY A 81 -3.67 11.45 2.87
N GLY A 82 -3.33 11.52 1.58
CA GLY A 82 -3.07 10.33 0.76
C GLY A 82 -1.86 9.53 1.24
N LEU A 83 -1.90 8.22 1.02
CA LEU A 83 -0.79 7.31 1.27
C LEU A 83 -0.15 6.90 -0.06
N PHE A 84 1.14 6.55 -0.01
CA PHE A 84 1.86 5.99 -1.15
C PHE A 84 2.81 4.87 -0.66
N PRO A 85 2.97 3.78 -1.42
CA PRO A 85 3.87 2.71 -1.02
C PRO A 85 5.33 3.17 -1.14
N LYS A 86 6.14 2.86 -0.14
CA LYS A 86 7.59 3.16 -0.17
C LYS A 86 8.30 2.12 -1.04
N ARG A 87 8.46 2.44 -2.33
CA ARG A 87 9.09 1.57 -3.34
C ARG A 87 10.56 1.91 -3.63
N LYS A 88 11.05 3.02 -3.10
CA LYS A 88 12.40 3.54 -3.35
C LYS A 88 13.09 3.96 -2.06
N ASP A 89 14.41 3.95 -2.09
CA ASP A 89 15.29 4.64 -1.15
C ASP A 89 16.16 5.64 -1.93
N GLY A 90 15.88 6.93 -1.73
CA GLY A 90 16.35 7.98 -2.63
C GLY A 90 15.91 7.73 -4.07
N ASP A 91 16.88 7.70 -4.99
CA ASP A 91 16.63 7.42 -6.41
C ASP A 91 16.61 5.93 -6.76
N ASN A 92 16.98 5.05 -5.83
CA ASN A 92 17.11 3.62 -6.07
C ASN A 92 15.80 2.89 -5.82
N TRP A 93 15.39 2.05 -6.76
CA TRP A 93 14.28 1.13 -6.57
C TRP A 93 14.66 0.02 -5.60
N LEU A 94 13.77 -0.24 -4.64
CA LEU A 94 13.94 -1.35 -3.70
C LEU A 94 13.57 -2.68 -4.36
N PRO A 95 14.24 -3.79 -4.00
CA PRO A 95 13.85 -5.13 -4.45
C PRO A 95 12.43 -5.47 -3.99
N ASP A 96 11.83 -6.50 -4.60
CA ASP A 96 10.49 -7.01 -4.24
C ASP A 96 9.42 -5.91 -4.20
N ARG A 97 9.59 -4.87 -5.02
CA ARG A 97 8.73 -3.67 -5.03
C ARG A 97 8.62 -3.05 -3.64
N GLY A 98 9.70 -2.97 -2.87
CA GLY A 98 9.72 -2.36 -1.53
C GLY A 98 9.13 -3.21 -0.40
N TRP A 99 8.74 -4.45 -0.66
CA TRP A 99 8.40 -5.38 0.40
C TRP A 99 9.66 -5.81 1.14
N VAL A 100 9.60 -5.78 2.47
CA VAL A 100 10.72 -6.15 3.34
C VAL A 100 10.29 -7.09 4.46
N LYS A 101 11.19 -7.95 4.91
CA LYS A 101 11.02 -8.82 6.07
C LYS A 101 12.16 -8.56 7.04
N TRP A 102 11.83 -8.35 8.31
CA TRP A 102 12.83 -8.20 9.35
C TRP A 102 13.58 -9.52 9.56
N ASN A 103 14.90 -9.48 9.47
CA ASN A 103 15.77 -10.58 9.83
C ASN A 103 16.42 -10.28 11.20
N PRO A 104 16.05 -11.01 12.26
CA PRO A 104 16.57 -10.76 13.60
C PRO A 104 18.04 -11.17 13.77
N LYS A 105 18.60 -11.99 12.87
CA LYS A 105 20.02 -12.39 12.94
C LYS A 105 20.95 -11.31 12.42
N THR A 106 20.50 -10.58 11.39
CA THR A 106 21.28 -9.51 10.75
C THR A 106 20.85 -8.12 11.21
N GLU A 107 19.75 -8.04 11.99
CA GLU A 107 19.10 -6.81 12.44
C GLU A 107 18.78 -5.85 11.29
N LYS A 108 18.40 -6.43 10.15
CA LYS A 108 18.13 -5.69 8.91
C LYS A 108 16.80 -6.10 8.30
N ASN A 109 16.22 -5.16 7.56
CA ASN A 109 15.13 -5.44 6.65
C ASN A 109 15.72 -5.98 5.35
N GLU A 110 15.31 -7.19 4.98
CA GLU A 110 15.70 -7.88 3.75
C GLU A 110 14.52 -7.98 2.80
#